data_AF-A0AAW0TB98-F1
#
_entry.id   AF-A0AAW0TB98-F1
#
_cell.length_a   1.000
_cell.length_b   1.000
_cell.length_c   1.000
_cell.angle_alpha   90.00
_cell.angle_beta   90.00
_cell.angle_gamma   90.00
#
_symmetry.space_group_name_H-M   'P 1'
#
loop_
_entity.id
_entity.type
_entity.pdbx_description
1 polymer ?
#
loop_
_entity_poly.entity_id
_entity_poly.type
_entity_poly.pdbx_seq_one_letter_code
_entity_poly.pdbx_strand_id
1 'polypeptide(L)'
;MWVTRYGRLSGALVVLEAVGTLLGQGLYGRLSARHSNHILIACWLFFGVVVGTAYRSSLIASLTVPKYPPRPETVQELVKVIERATIEPYGISYKNFFTKSEYAAFSALGRLMRVGVDIKDGLTDALKMKRAHVGGQQYLQLSVAQYFTRIDGTSPIYIGREIIIPSTSAWPIPHDAPFKPQLDSTVMAITEAESATRCQSVHTKNDTQ
;
A
#
# COMPACT_ATOMS: atom_id res chain seq x y z
N MET A 1 20.03 -45.48 -26.02
CA MET A 1 19.51 -46.76 -25.49
C MET A 1 20.38 -47.16 -24.31
N TRP A 2 19.90 -46.95 -23.08
CA TRP A 2 20.68 -47.18 -21.87
C TRP A 2 20.58 -48.66 -21.48
N VAL A 3 21.68 -49.40 -21.59
CA VAL A 3 21.76 -50.82 -21.24
C VAL A 3 22.81 -51.00 -20.16
N THR A 4 22.40 -51.55 -19.01
CA THR A 4 23.29 -52.02 -17.93
C THR A 4 23.09 -53.52 -17.71
N ARG A 5 24.11 -54.20 -17.17
CA ARG A 5 24.25 -55.67 -17.08
C ARG A 5 23.19 -56.44 -16.26
N TYR A 6 22.22 -55.76 -15.63
CA TYR A 6 21.12 -56.41 -14.92
C TYR A 6 19.80 -55.71 -15.22
N GLY A 7 19.10 -56.18 -16.24
CA GLY A 7 17.67 -55.92 -16.46
C GLY A 7 17.32 -54.59 -17.12
N ARG A 8 16.25 -54.65 -17.90
CA ARG A 8 15.62 -53.54 -18.62
C ARG A 8 14.99 -52.59 -17.59
N LEU A 9 15.61 -51.44 -17.34
CA LEU A 9 14.98 -50.37 -16.55
C LEU A 9 13.73 -49.89 -17.30
N SER A 10 12.56 -50.13 -16.73
CA SER A 10 11.31 -49.51 -17.21
C SER A 10 11.47 -48.00 -17.09
N GLY A 11 11.13 -47.24 -18.13
CA GLY A 11 11.27 -45.77 -18.13
C GLY A 11 10.58 -45.11 -16.93
N ALA A 12 9.52 -45.73 -16.41
CA ALA A 12 8.82 -45.28 -15.22
C ALA A 12 9.69 -45.26 -13.94
N LEU A 13 10.61 -46.23 -13.77
CA LEU A 13 11.50 -46.29 -12.62
C LEU A 13 12.56 -45.18 -12.65
N VAL A 14 13.08 -44.86 -13.84
CA VAL A 14 14.05 -43.77 -14.02
C VAL A 14 13.41 -42.42 -13.76
N VAL A 15 12.16 -42.23 -14.21
CA VAL A 15 11.39 -41.01 -13.93
C VAL A 15 11.10 -40.89 -12.43
N LEU A 16 10.71 -41.99 -11.77
CA LEU A 16 10.48 -42.00 -10.32
C LEU A 16 11.75 -41.64 -9.55
N GLU A 17 12.90 -42.18 -9.95
CA GLU A 17 14.20 -41.88 -9.34
C GLU A 17 14.65 -40.43 -9.60
N ALA A 18 14.42 -39.90 -10.81
CA ALA A 18 14.68 -38.49 -11.13
C ALA A 18 13.79 -37.53 -10.31
N VAL A 19 12.51 -37.87 -10.12
CA VAL A 19 11.59 -37.09 -9.27
C VAL A 19 11.94 -37.22 -7.80
N GLY A 20 12.32 -38.43 -7.34
CA GLY A 20 12.77 -38.68 -5.97
C GLY A 20 14.01 -37.87 -5.63
N THR A 21 15.00 -37.84 -6.51
CA THR A 21 16.21 -37.01 -6.34
C THR A 21 15.91 -35.51 -6.32
N LEU A 22 14.93 -35.05 -7.10
CA LEU A 22 14.46 -33.67 -7.08
C LEU A 22 13.73 -33.30 -5.79
N LEU A 23 13.03 -34.26 -5.17
CA LEU A 23 12.38 -34.13 -3.86
C LEU A 23 13.34 -34.32 -2.67
N GLY A 24 14.64 -34.54 -2.92
CA GLY A 24 15.65 -34.79 -1.89
C GLY A 24 15.64 -36.20 -1.31
N GLN A 25 14.94 -37.15 -1.95
CA GLN A 25 15.03 -38.56 -1.62
C GLN A 25 16.35 -39.11 -2.17
N GLY A 26 17.16 -39.72 -1.29
CA GLY A 26 18.49 -40.22 -1.65
C GLY A 26 18.46 -41.24 -2.77
N LEU A 27 19.49 -41.22 -3.63
CA LEU A 27 19.73 -42.25 -4.63
C LEU A 27 20.00 -43.58 -3.91
N TYR A 28 19.10 -44.54 -4.05
CA TYR A 28 19.32 -45.90 -3.55
C TYR A 28 20.36 -46.63 -4.43
N GLY A 29 21.64 -46.38 -4.15
CA GLY A 29 22.72 -47.36 -4.31
C GLY A 29 23.12 -47.83 -5.72
N ARG A 30 22.78 -47.13 -6.81
CA ARG A 30 23.23 -47.52 -8.16
C ARG A 30 23.87 -46.38 -8.95
N LEU A 31 25.03 -45.94 -8.49
CA LEU A 31 25.88 -45.03 -9.27
C LEU A 31 26.41 -45.76 -10.52
N SER A 32 26.05 -45.25 -11.69
CA SER A 32 26.48 -45.80 -12.98
C SER A 32 27.95 -45.49 -13.24
N ALA A 33 28.77 -46.51 -13.48
CA ALA A 33 30.24 -46.41 -13.63
C ALA A 33 30.75 -45.64 -14.87
N ARG A 34 29.88 -44.95 -15.63
CA ARG A 34 30.23 -44.30 -16.91
C ARG A 34 30.29 -42.78 -16.73
N HIS A 35 31.41 -42.16 -17.13
CA HIS A 35 31.66 -40.71 -16.92
C HIS A 35 30.56 -39.78 -17.48
N SER A 36 29.89 -40.15 -18.58
CA SER A 36 28.77 -39.37 -19.15
C SER A 36 27.57 -39.26 -18.20
N ASN A 37 27.31 -40.29 -17.39
CA ASN A 37 26.19 -40.32 -16.45
C ASN A 37 26.45 -39.42 -15.24
N HIS A 38 27.70 -39.34 -14.81
CA HIS A 38 28.09 -38.48 -13.70
C HIS A 38 27.85 -37.00 -14.04
N ILE A 39 28.15 -36.58 -15.28
CA ILE A 39 27.90 -35.21 -15.73
C ILE A 39 26.39 -34.92 -15.77
N LEU A 40 25.58 -35.86 -16.29
CA LEU A 40 24.11 -35.71 -16.32
C LEU A 40 23.50 -35.63 -14.92
N ILE A 41 23.94 -36.49 -14.00
CA ILE A 41 23.48 -36.48 -12.60
C ILE A 41 23.93 -35.20 -11.91
N ALA A 42 25.17 -34.74 -12.11
CA ALA A 42 25.67 -33.50 -11.53
C ALA A 42 24.89 -32.27 -12.03
N CYS A 43 24.63 -32.18 -13.34
CA CYS A 43 23.79 -31.13 -13.91
C CYS A 43 22.34 -31.20 -13.38
N TRP A 44 21.77 -32.41 -13.23
CA TRP A 44 20.43 -32.61 -12.66
C TRP A 44 20.35 -32.20 -11.19
N LEU A 45 21.35 -32.55 -10.38
CA LEU A 45 21.43 -32.14 -8.98
C LEU A 45 21.59 -30.62 -8.86
N PHE A 46 22.44 -30.01 -9.69
CA PHE A 46 22.57 -28.55 -9.72
C PHE A 46 21.24 -27.88 -10.07
N PHE A 47 20.53 -28.39 -11.08
CA PHE A 47 19.19 -27.92 -11.44
C PHE A 47 18.20 -28.06 -10.26
N GLY A 48 18.16 -29.22 -9.61
CA GLY A 48 17.31 -29.47 -8.45
C GLY A 48 17.60 -28.52 -7.28
N VAL A 49 18.87 -28.22 -7.01
CA VAL A 49 19.28 -27.23 -6.00
C VAL A 49 18.78 -25.82 -6.38
N VAL A 50 18.99 -25.38 -7.61
CA VAL A 50 18.53 -24.06 -8.07
C VAL A 50 17.00 -23.93 -7.97
N VAL A 51 16.25 -24.92 -8.46
CA VAL A 51 14.78 -24.90 -8.40
C VAL A 51 14.28 -24.97 -6.95
N GLY A 52 14.87 -25.84 -6.12
CA GLY A 52 14.48 -25.99 -4.72
C GLY A 52 14.73 -24.73 -3.89
N THR A 53 15.89 -24.08 -4.09
CA THR A 53 16.22 -22.82 -3.41
C THR A 53 15.34 -21.67 -3.89
N ALA A 54 15.10 -21.54 -5.20
CA ALA A 54 14.22 -20.51 -5.76
C ALA A 54 12.78 -20.64 -5.24
N TYR A 55 12.22 -21.86 -5.26
CA TYR A 55 10.88 -22.12 -4.74
C TYR A 55 10.77 -21.78 -3.25
N ARG A 56 11.72 -22.25 -2.43
CA ARG A 56 11.75 -21.92 -0.99
C ARG A 56 11.85 -20.42 -0.76
N SER A 57 12.68 -19.71 -1.51
CA SER A 57 12.81 -18.25 -1.38
C SER A 57 11.52 -17.50 -1.73
N SER A 58 10.84 -17.89 -2.81
CA SER A 58 9.56 -17.30 -3.22
C SER A 58 8.44 -17.63 -2.24
N LEU A 59 8.45 -18.84 -1.67
CA LEU A 59 7.47 -19.26 -0.67
C LEU A 59 7.67 -18.49 0.64
N ILE A 60 8.91 -18.36 1.11
CA ILE A 60 9.23 -17.55 2.29
C ILE A 60 8.79 -16.11 2.05
N ALA A 61 9.10 -15.52 0.89
CA ALA A 61 8.62 -14.18 0.55
C ALA A 61 7.09 -14.07 0.58
N SER A 62 6.39 -15.05 0.00
CA SER A 62 4.92 -15.04 -0.05
C SER A 62 4.25 -15.24 1.32
N LEU A 63 4.91 -15.96 2.23
CA LEU A 63 4.40 -16.23 3.59
C LEU A 63 4.81 -15.14 4.59
N THR A 64 5.92 -14.45 4.36
CA THR A 64 6.40 -13.38 5.24
C THR A 64 5.75 -12.04 4.95
N VAL A 65 5.26 -11.81 3.72
CA VAL A 65 4.56 -10.57 3.37
C VAL A 65 3.12 -10.64 3.87
N PRO A 66 2.73 -9.83 4.88
CA PRO A 66 1.34 -9.75 5.31
C PRO A 66 0.48 -9.22 4.16
N LYS A 67 -0.59 -9.96 3.79
CA LYS A 67 -1.60 -9.48 2.87
C LYS A 67 -2.46 -8.43 3.57
N TYR A 68 -2.14 -7.16 3.36
CA TYR A 68 -3.03 -6.08 3.76
C TYR A 68 -4.23 -6.02 2.81
N PRO A 69 -5.43 -5.73 3.31
CA PRO A 69 -6.55 -5.44 2.44
C PRO A 69 -6.17 -4.26 1.53
N PRO A 70 -6.61 -4.27 0.26
CA PRO A 70 -6.35 -3.16 -0.64
C PRO A 70 -6.91 -1.89 -0.02
N ARG A 71 -6.03 -0.93 0.23
CA ARG A 71 -6.41 0.38 0.77
C ARG A 71 -7.01 1.18 -0.37
N PRO A 72 -8.27 1.60 -0.31
CA PRO A 72 -8.80 2.49 -1.34
C PRO A 72 -8.03 3.80 -1.26
N GLU A 73 -7.26 4.08 -2.32
CA GLU A 73 -6.47 5.30 -2.46
C GLU A 73 -7.19 6.33 -3.33
N THR A 74 -8.15 5.87 -4.15
CA THR A 74 -8.95 6.73 -5.01
C THR A 74 -10.40 6.84 -4.57
N VAL A 75 -11.07 7.94 -4.93
CA VAL A 75 -12.50 8.12 -4.64
C VAL A 75 -13.35 7.04 -5.32
N GLN A 76 -12.96 6.60 -6.51
CA GLN A 76 -13.66 5.54 -7.26
C GLN A 76 -13.61 4.20 -6.53
N GLU A 77 -12.45 3.86 -5.95
CA GLU A 77 -12.29 2.66 -5.13
C GLU A 77 -13.00 2.81 -3.80
N LEU A 78 -12.92 3.99 -3.19
CA LEU A 78 -13.54 4.29 -1.90
C LEU A 78 -15.06 4.03 -1.95
N VAL A 79 -15.74 4.59 -2.95
CA VAL A 79 -17.20 4.45 -3.12
C VAL A 79 -17.64 2.99 -3.31
N LYS A 80 -16.78 2.11 -3.83
CA LYS A 80 -17.09 0.68 -3.98
C LYS A 80 -17.01 -0.10 -2.66
N VAL A 81 -16.20 0.37 -1.72
CA VAL A 81 -15.89 -0.34 -0.47
C VAL A 81 -16.74 0.16 0.70
N ILE A 82 -17.04 1.46 0.74
CA ILE A 82 -17.73 2.09 1.86
C ILE A 82 -19.25 1.96 1.76
N GLU A 83 -19.90 1.80 2.91
CA GLU A 83 -21.36 1.90 3.00
C GLU A 83 -21.81 3.35 3.22
N ARG A 84 -21.02 4.14 3.96
CA ARG A 84 -21.31 5.56 4.24
C ARG A 84 -20.03 6.37 4.43
N ALA A 85 -20.09 7.62 4.00
CA ALA A 85 -19.08 8.64 4.31
C ALA A 85 -19.64 9.61 5.37
N THR A 86 -18.88 9.95 6.39
CA THR A 86 -19.25 10.99 7.37
C THR A 86 -18.45 12.25 7.11
N ILE A 87 -19.07 13.40 7.35
CA ILE A 87 -18.44 14.72 7.30
C ILE A 87 -19.01 15.58 8.42
N GLU A 88 -18.19 16.49 8.94
CA GLU A 88 -18.56 17.44 9.99
C GLU A 88 -19.70 18.38 9.55
N PRO A 89 -20.32 19.14 10.47
CA PRO A 89 -21.49 19.98 10.16
C PRO A 89 -21.30 20.99 9.03
N TYR A 90 -20.08 21.51 8.82
CA TYR A 90 -19.76 22.42 7.71
C TYR A 90 -19.83 21.72 6.33
N GLY A 91 -19.93 20.39 6.33
CA GLY A 91 -19.98 19.50 5.17
C GLY A 91 -21.21 19.62 4.27
N ILE A 92 -22.22 20.39 4.64
CA ILE A 92 -23.47 20.52 3.86
C ILE A 92 -23.17 20.99 2.44
N SER A 93 -22.35 22.03 2.30
CA SER A 93 -21.96 22.58 1.00
C SER A 93 -21.20 21.56 0.16
N TYR A 94 -20.29 20.80 0.76
CA TYR A 94 -19.54 19.74 0.09
C TYR A 94 -20.45 18.61 -0.39
N LYS A 95 -21.38 18.16 0.45
CA LYS A 95 -22.37 17.15 0.05
C LYS A 95 -23.19 17.61 -1.16
N ASN A 96 -23.65 18.86 -1.15
CA ASN A 96 -24.40 19.43 -2.26
C ASN A 96 -23.56 19.55 -3.53
N PHE A 97 -22.29 19.96 -3.41
CA PHE A 97 -21.34 20.02 -4.52
C PHE A 97 -21.12 18.64 -5.15
N PHE A 98 -20.80 17.63 -4.34
CA PHE A 98 -20.57 16.28 -4.82
C PHE A 98 -21.82 15.68 -5.45
N THR A 99 -23.00 15.87 -4.85
CA THR A 99 -24.26 15.36 -5.39
C THR A 99 -24.59 15.93 -6.77
N LYS A 100 -24.26 17.21 -7.01
CA LYS A 100 -24.48 17.92 -8.28
C LYS A 100 -23.37 17.71 -9.31
N SER A 101 -22.26 17.08 -8.94
CA SER A 101 -21.13 16.88 -9.84
C SER A 101 -21.51 15.94 -11.00
N GLU A 102 -21.04 16.26 -12.20
CA GLU A 102 -21.18 15.40 -13.39
C GLU A 102 -20.32 14.12 -13.30
N TYR A 103 -19.31 14.14 -12.42
CA TYR A 103 -18.43 12.99 -12.23
C TYR A 103 -19.11 11.90 -11.39
N ALA A 104 -19.27 10.72 -11.99
CA ALA A 104 -20.05 9.61 -11.40
C ALA A 104 -19.58 9.22 -9.99
N ALA A 105 -18.28 9.17 -9.73
CA ALA A 105 -17.76 8.81 -8.41
C ALA A 105 -18.05 9.89 -7.35
N PHE A 106 -18.03 11.17 -7.73
CA PHE A 106 -18.38 12.26 -6.82
C PHE A 106 -19.88 12.32 -6.55
N SER A 107 -20.72 12.15 -7.57
CA SER A 107 -22.18 12.04 -7.37
C SER A 107 -22.53 10.87 -6.46
N ALA A 108 -21.87 9.72 -6.63
CA ALA A 108 -22.05 8.57 -5.75
C ALA A 108 -21.56 8.85 -4.32
N LEU A 109 -20.38 9.45 -4.15
CA LEU A 109 -19.86 9.85 -2.84
C LEU A 109 -20.83 10.80 -2.12
N GLY A 110 -21.35 11.82 -2.81
CA GLY A 110 -22.31 12.78 -2.25
C GLY A 110 -23.60 12.13 -1.74
N ARG A 111 -24.09 11.08 -2.42
CA ARG A 111 -25.25 10.28 -1.96
C ARG A 111 -24.95 9.48 -0.69
N LEU A 112 -23.72 8.99 -0.54
CA LEU A 112 -23.27 8.23 0.63
C LEU A 112 -22.89 9.11 1.83
N MET A 113 -22.76 10.43 1.63
CA MET A 113 -22.35 11.37 2.66
C MET A 113 -23.47 11.66 3.68
N ARG A 114 -23.13 11.48 4.96
CA ARG A 114 -23.91 11.91 6.13
C ARG A 114 -23.20 13.08 6.80
N VAL A 115 -23.92 14.19 6.92
CA VAL A 115 -23.43 15.42 7.54
C VAL A 115 -23.78 15.44 9.02
N GLY A 116 -22.94 16.08 9.84
CA GLY A 116 -23.22 16.40 11.24
C GLY A 116 -22.64 15.42 12.26
N VAL A 117 -21.62 14.65 11.86
CA VAL A 117 -20.89 13.76 12.80
C VAL A 117 -19.60 14.45 13.21
N ASP A 118 -19.29 14.43 14.50
CA ASP A 118 -18.01 14.94 15.00
C ASP A 118 -16.84 14.10 14.47
N ILE A 119 -15.65 14.69 14.33
CA ILE A 119 -14.49 14.01 13.78
C ILE A 119 -14.11 12.76 14.58
N LYS A 120 -14.17 12.83 15.93
CA LYS A 120 -13.80 11.71 16.78
C LYS A 120 -14.75 10.54 16.62
N ASP A 121 -16.04 10.84 16.57
CA ASP A 121 -17.08 9.83 16.35
C ASP A 121 -17.01 9.27 14.92
N GLY A 122 -16.77 10.13 13.92
CA GLY A 122 -16.61 9.74 12.53
C GLY A 122 -15.42 8.82 12.29
N LEU A 123 -14.28 9.11 12.91
CA LEU A 123 -13.08 8.27 12.87
C LEU A 123 -13.26 6.97 13.67
N THR A 124 -13.95 7.02 14.81
CA THR A 124 -14.29 5.81 15.58
C THR A 124 -15.22 4.89 14.81
N ASP A 125 -16.19 5.46 14.10
CA ASP A 125 -17.09 4.76 13.19
C ASP A 125 -16.32 4.10 12.03
N ALA A 126 -15.32 4.80 11.46
CA ALA A 126 -14.48 4.27 10.40
C ALA A 126 -13.62 3.07 10.86
N LEU A 127 -13.28 3.00 12.14
CA LEU A 127 -12.56 1.85 12.71
C LEU A 127 -13.45 0.62 12.93
N LYS A 128 -14.71 0.83 13.30
CA LYS A 128 -15.63 -0.25 13.71
C LYS A 128 -16.53 -0.75 12.57
N MET A 129 -16.86 0.13 11.63
CA MET A 129 -17.82 -0.11 10.56
C MET A 129 -17.16 0.13 9.20
N LYS A 130 -17.79 -0.33 8.11
CA LYS A 130 -17.36 -0.04 6.72
C LYS A 130 -17.71 1.41 6.33
N ARG A 131 -17.14 2.36 7.05
CA ARG A 131 -17.38 3.80 6.88
C ARG A 131 -16.06 4.53 6.69
N ALA A 132 -16.14 5.69 6.06
CA ALA A 132 -15.01 6.61 5.93
C ALA A 132 -15.40 7.97 6.48
N HIS A 133 -14.43 8.70 7.03
CA HIS A 133 -14.59 10.09 7.43
C HIS A 133 -13.87 10.99 6.42
N VAL A 134 -14.57 12.01 5.93
CA VAL A 134 -14.06 12.96 4.94
C VAL A 134 -13.90 14.30 5.64
N GLY A 135 -12.71 14.89 5.57
CA GLY A 135 -12.37 16.17 6.18
C GLY A 135 -11.07 16.73 5.61
N GLY A 136 -10.64 17.89 6.10
CA GLY A 136 -9.39 18.50 5.68
C GLY A 136 -8.18 17.62 6.04
N GLN A 137 -7.26 17.40 5.09
CA GLN A 137 -6.14 16.46 5.28
C GLN A 137 -5.30 16.77 6.53
N GLN A 138 -4.93 18.04 6.74
CA GLN A 138 -4.15 18.47 7.90
C GLN A 138 -4.93 18.25 9.21
N TYR A 139 -6.23 18.53 9.19
CA TYR A 139 -7.10 18.36 10.35
C TYR A 139 -7.28 16.87 10.70
N LEU A 140 -7.43 16.00 9.70
CA LEU A 140 -7.47 14.56 9.88
C LEU A 140 -6.13 14.04 10.43
N GLN A 141 -5.00 14.49 9.89
CA GLN A 141 -3.67 14.09 10.37
C GLN A 141 -3.47 14.47 11.83
N LEU A 142 -3.80 15.71 12.20
CA LEU A 142 -3.71 16.18 13.58
C LEU A 142 -4.62 15.35 14.49
N SER A 143 -5.88 15.12 14.09
CA SER A 143 -6.84 14.38 14.90
C SER A 143 -6.44 12.91 15.08
N VAL A 144 -5.88 12.28 14.05
CA VAL A 144 -5.33 10.91 14.13
C VAL A 144 -4.10 10.89 15.04
N ALA A 145 -3.19 11.86 14.92
CA ALA A 145 -2.03 11.99 15.78
C ALA A 145 -2.42 12.13 17.26
N GLN A 146 -3.43 12.95 17.54
CA GLN A 146 -3.84 13.28 18.90
C GLN A 146 -4.66 12.17 19.58
N TYR A 147 -5.58 11.52 18.85
CA TYR A 147 -6.58 10.64 19.46
C TYR A 147 -6.42 9.15 19.11
N PHE A 148 -5.73 8.82 18.02
CA PHE A 148 -5.69 7.45 17.48
C PHE A 148 -4.28 6.87 17.37
N THR A 149 -3.26 7.67 17.69
CA THR A 149 -1.88 7.19 17.72
C THR A 149 -1.58 6.55 19.06
N ARG A 150 -1.11 5.30 19.03
CA ARG A 150 -0.72 4.54 20.21
C ARG A 150 0.65 4.99 20.71
N ILE A 151 1.03 4.52 21.91
CA ILE A 151 2.33 4.82 22.54
C ILE A 151 3.50 4.34 21.67
N ASP A 152 3.30 3.30 20.85
CA ASP A 152 4.27 2.76 19.90
C ASP A 152 4.40 3.60 18.60
N GLY A 153 3.63 4.69 18.47
CA GLY A 153 3.60 5.53 17.27
C GLY A 153 2.76 4.95 16.12
N THR A 154 2.11 3.80 16.30
CA THR A 154 1.24 3.21 15.28
C THR A 154 -0.18 3.80 15.33
N SER A 155 -0.78 3.99 14.16
CA SER A 155 -2.18 4.39 14.03
C SER A 155 -2.98 3.29 13.31
N PRO A 156 -4.12 2.84 13.86
CA PRO A 156 -5.02 1.90 13.18
C PRO A 156 -5.81 2.57 12.04
N ILE A 157 -5.81 3.91 11.98
CA ILE A 157 -6.46 4.69 10.93
C ILE A 157 -5.41 5.09 9.91
N TYR A 158 -5.73 4.87 8.64
CA TYR A 158 -4.96 5.37 7.52
C TYR A 158 -5.71 6.54 6.87
N ILE A 159 -4.95 7.48 6.30
CA ILE A 159 -5.48 8.59 5.52
C ILE A 159 -5.16 8.28 4.06
N GLY A 160 -6.17 8.33 3.18
CA GLY A 160 -6.00 8.10 1.75
C GLY A 160 -5.07 9.14 1.13
N ARG A 161 -4.34 8.74 0.08
CA ARG A 161 -3.38 9.62 -0.60
C ARG A 161 -4.06 10.69 -1.46
N GLU A 162 -5.21 10.38 -2.06
CA GLU A 162 -5.91 11.32 -2.95
C GLU A 162 -6.58 12.45 -2.14
N ILE A 163 -6.31 13.68 -2.57
CA ILE A 163 -6.98 14.89 -2.06
C ILE A 163 -8.17 15.18 -2.96
N ILE A 164 -9.38 14.97 -2.45
CA ILE A 164 -10.63 15.11 -3.24
C ILE A 164 -10.88 16.57 -3.64
N ILE A 165 -10.67 17.48 -2.69
CA ILE A 165 -10.78 18.92 -2.91
C ILE A 165 -9.52 19.55 -2.30
N PRO A 166 -8.67 20.19 -3.11
CA PRO A 166 -7.58 20.99 -2.58
C PRO A 166 -8.20 22.18 -1.84
N SER A 167 -8.25 22.08 -0.51
CA SER A 167 -8.71 23.18 0.33
C SER A 167 -7.56 24.13 0.56
N THR A 168 -7.78 25.40 0.31
CA THR A 168 -6.85 26.47 0.70
C THR A 168 -7.34 27.08 2.00
N SER A 169 -6.40 27.35 2.91
CA SER A 169 -6.68 28.13 4.11
C SER A 169 -6.45 29.60 3.79
N ALA A 170 -7.43 30.44 4.08
CA ALA A 170 -7.34 31.88 3.89
C ALA A 170 -7.98 32.60 5.07
N TRP A 171 -7.56 33.85 5.32
CA TRP A 171 -8.19 34.69 6.31
C TRP A 171 -9.38 35.45 5.69
N PRO A 172 -10.58 35.39 6.29
CA PRO A 172 -11.69 36.23 5.86
C PRO A 172 -11.39 37.67 6.25
N ILE A 173 -11.14 38.52 5.26
CA ILE A 173 -10.85 39.94 5.45
C ILE A 173 -12.06 40.73 4.91
N PRO A 174 -12.57 41.73 5.65
CA PRO A 174 -13.61 42.62 5.15
C PRO A 174 -13.20 43.25 3.81
N HIS A 175 -14.19 43.45 2.94
CA HIS A 175 -13.99 44.18 1.70
C HIS A 175 -13.44 45.58 2.02
N ASP A 176 -12.40 46.01 1.29
CA ASP A 176 -11.70 47.29 1.45
C ASP A 176 -10.97 47.51 2.80
N ALA A 177 -10.60 46.44 3.51
CA ALA A 177 -9.77 46.58 4.70
C ALA A 177 -8.41 47.27 4.37
N PRO A 178 -8.08 48.40 5.02
CA PRO A 178 -6.87 49.18 4.69
C PRO A 178 -5.57 48.44 4.98
N PHE A 179 -5.61 47.42 5.85
CA PHE A 179 -4.46 46.59 6.21
C PHE A 179 -4.26 45.38 5.27
N LYS A 180 -5.17 45.12 4.33
CA LYS A 180 -5.06 43.95 3.43
C LYS A 180 -3.74 43.91 2.66
N PRO A 181 -3.24 45.01 2.04
CA PRO A 181 -1.99 44.96 1.29
C PRO A 181 -0.78 44.61 2.16
N GLN A 182 -0.76 45.11 3.41
CA GLN A 182 0.31 44.85 4.37
C GLN A 182 0.29 43.39 4.83
N LEU A 183 -0.91 42.85 5.09
CA LEU A 183 -1.09 41.45 5.45
C LEU A 183 -0.66 40.53 4.30
N ASP A 184 -1.13 40.77 3.08
CA ASP A 184 -0.77 39.97 1.89
C ASP A 184 0.75 39.94 1.67
N SER A 185 1.42 41.10 1.80
CA SER A 185 2.88 41.19 1.67
C SER A 185 3.61 40.39 2.75
N THR A 186 3.12 40.42 3.99
CA THR A 186 3.73 39.67 5.10
C THR A 186 3.56 38.16 4.91
N VAL A 187 2.37 37.74 4.49
CA VAL A 187 2.05 36.33 4.23
C VAL A 187 2.91 35.78 3.08
N MET A 188 3.09 36.57 2.02
CA MET A 188 3.98 36.21 0.92
C MET A 188 5.42 36.04 1.40
N ALA A 189 5.95 37.01 2.16
CA ALA A 189 7.32 36.95 2.68
C ALA A 189 7.56 35.71 3.57
N ILE A 190 6.59 35.35 4.42
CA ILE A 190 6.66 34.13 5.25
C ILE A 190 6.67 32.88 4.37
N THR A 191 5.79 32.82 3.38
CA THR A 191 5.66 31.65 2.49
C THR A 191 6.93 31.44 1.66
N GLU A 192 7.52 32.51 1.15
CA GLU A 192 8.79 32.47 0.42
C GLU A 192 9.94 32.00 1.32
N ALA A 193 10.03 32.51 2.55
CA ALA A 193 11.06 32.10 3.50
C ALA A 193 10.95 30.62 3.92
N GLU A 194 9.73 30.13 4.17
CA GLU A 194 9.49 28.72 4.46
C GLU A 194 9.85 27.81 3.29
N SER A 195 9.49 28.23 2.06
CA SER A 195 9.82 27.46 0.86
C SER A 195 11.33 27.33 0.66
N ALA A 196 12.09 28.40 0.89
CA ALA A 196 13.55 28.40 0.83
C ALA A 196 14.17 27.48 1.89
N THR A 197 13.66 27.52 3.12
CA THR A 197 14.13 26.67 4.22
C THR A 197 13.85 25.18 3.96
N ARG A 198 12.68 24.86 3.40
CA ARG A 198 12.34 23.49 2.99
C ARG A 198 13.29 22.98 1.91
N CYS A 199 13.60 23.79 0.89
CA CYS A 199 14.57 23.43 -0.15
C CYS A 199 15.97 23.13 0.41
N GLN A 200 16.43 23.91 1.39
CA GLN A 200 17.70 23.65 2.07
C GLN A 200 17.67 22.33 2.86
N SER A 201 16.59 22.04 3.59
CA SER A 201 16.46 20.78 4.35
C SER A 201 16.44 19.52 3.48
N VAL A 202 15.91 19.63 2.25
CA VAL A 202 15.89 18.54 1.26
C VAL A 202 17.27 18.34 0.64
N HIS A 203 18.04 19.41 0.39
CA HIS A 203 19.42 19.30 -0.08
C HIS A 203 20.33 18.66 0.99
N THR A 204 20.27 19.12 2.24
CA THR A 204 21.11 18.56 3.32
C THR A 204 20.82 17.10 3.65
N LYS A 205 19.61 16.59 3.37
CA LYS A 205 19.29 15.16 3.55
C LYS A 205 19.81 14.28 2.42
N ASN A 206 19.92 14.82 1.21
CA ASN A 206 20.46 14.10 0.06
C ASN A 206 22.00 13.99 0.07
N ASP A 207 22.68 14.90 0.77
CA ASP A 207 24.15 14.87 0.92
C ASP A 207 24.65 13.90 2.02
N THR A 208 23.74 13.30 2.79
CA THR A 208 24.04 12.35 3.87
C THR A 208 23.72 10.89 3.53
N GLN A 209 23.53 10.54 2.26
CA GLN A 209 23.29 9.16 1.81
C GLN A 209 24.45 8.61 0.98
#